data_AF-A0A9X8H3B4-F1
#
_entry.id   AF-A0A9X8H3B4-F1
#
_cell.length_a   1.000
_cell.length_b   1.000
_cell.length_c   1.000
_cell.angle_alpha   90.00
_cell.angle_beta   90.00
_cell.angle_gamma   90.00
#
_symmetry.space_group_name_H-M   'P 1'
#
loop_
_entity.id
_entity.type
_entity.pdbx_description
1 polymer ?
#
loop_
_entity_poly.entity_id
_entity_poly.type
_entity_poly.pdbx_seq_one_letter_code
_entity_poly.pdbx_strand_id
1 'polypeptide(L)'
;MKQLHACQDALEKKESARMEERVGRTAVEKELRAILEAKLDVSAGYYVQPIATVQSCFAQCLGTPRQGLLAPLTRGRVLCHRNISPDTLDGLSDFSHVWITFVFHANTNGKNARAHDGLLRRPSSKTSHTFRAKISPPMLKRRMGIFATRTPHRPNPIGITLAKIEQVDMAAKSIWVSGLDLVEGTPVLDLKPYVPS
;
A
#
# COMPACT_ATOMS: atom_id res chain seq x y z
N MET A 1 42.00 8.61 50.01
CA MET A 1 42.19 9.35 48.74
C MET A 1 42.05 8.48 47.48
N LYS A 2 42.69 7.30 47.37
CA LYS A 2 42.61 6.46 46.14
C LYS A 2 41.20 5.95 45.76
N GLN A 3 40.34 5.64 46.73
CA GLN A 3 38.97 5.16 46.45
C GLN A 3 38.02 6.26 45.94
N LEU A 4 38.25 7.52 46.30
CA LEU A 4 37.41 8.65 45.87
C LEU A 4 37.67 9.00 44.40
N HIS A 5 38.94 8.94 43.98
CA HIS A 5 39.37 9.16 42.60
C HIS A 5 38.84 8.08 41.65
N ALA A 6 38.95 6.80 42.04
CA ALA A 6 38.41 5.69 41.25
C ALA A 6 36.88 5.75 41.07
N CYS A 7 36.17 6.35 42.03
CA CYS A 7 34.72 6.54 41.95
C CYS A 7 34.34 7.71 41.01
N GLN A 8 35.17 8.77 40.98
CA GLN A 8 35.03 9.91 40.06
C GLN A 8 35.31 9.48 38.61
N ASP A 9 36.38 8.75 38.37
CA ASP A 9 36.74 8.23 37.04
C ASP A 9 35.65 7.30 36.47
N ALA A 10 35.03 6.48 37.33
CA ALA A 10 33.95 5.58 36.94
C ALA A 10 32.63 6.32 36.64
N LEU A 11 32.40 7.48 37.28
CA LEU A 11 31.23 8.32 37.02
C LEU A 11 31.38 9.06 35.68
N GLU A 12 32.55 9.67 35.44
CA GLU A 12 32.86 10.34 34.18
C GLU A 12 32.76 9.38 32.98
N LYS A 13 33.25 8.14 33.14
CA LYS A 13 33.17 7.11 32.09
C LYS A 13 31.72 6.63 31.82
N LYS A 14 30.84 6.65 32.83
CA LYS A 14 29.41 6.37 32.66
C LYS A 14 28.67 7.52 32.00
N GLU A 15 29.04 8.76 32.33
CA GLU A 15 28.45 9.96 31.73
C GLU A 15 28.85 10.12 30.26
N SER A 16 30.11 9.82 29.91
CA SER A 16 30.58 9.83 28.52
C SER A 16 29.88 8.76 27.68
N ALA A 17 29.74 7.54 28.19
CA ALA A 17 29.00 6.46 27.51
C ALA A 17 27.51 6.81 27.30
N ARG A 18 26.88 7.46 28.29
CA ARG A 18 25.48 7.91 28.19
C ARG A 18 25.32 9.09 27.21
N MET A 19 26.32 9.95 27.10
CA MET A 19 26.35 11.02 26.09
C MET A 19 26.55 10.45 24.69
N GLU A 20 27.46 9.50 24.49
CA GLU A 20 27.66 8.81 23.21
C GLU A 20 26.40 8.07 22.76
N GLU A 21 25.72 7.37 23.68
CA GLU A 21 24.43 6.70 23.40
C GLU A 21 23.34 7.70 22.99
N ARG A 22 23.26 8.86 23.66
CA ARG A 22 22.31 9.92 23.32
C ARG A 22 22.63 10.55 21.96
N VAL A 23 23.89 10.86 21.70
CA VAL A 23 24.34 11.42 20.42
C VAL A 23 24.09 10.44 19.28
N GLY A 24 24.35 9.15 19.49
CA GLY A 24 24.04 8.09 18.53
C GLY A 24 22.53 7.98 18.26
N ARG A 25 21.70 8.00 19.31
CA ARG A 25 20.23 7.99 19.17
C ARG A 25 19.72 9.22 18.42
N THR A 26 20.24 10.41 18.72
CA THR A 26 19.89 11.66 18.03
C THR A 26 20.34 11.65 16.56
N ALA A 27 21.50 11.06 16.24
CA ALA A 27 21.99 10.94 14.88
C ALA A 27 21.11 10.01 14.04
N VAL A 28 20.75 8.83 14.57
CA VAL A 28 19.82 7.90 13.92
C VAL A 28 18.45 8.52 13.72
N GLU A 29 17.93 9.23 14.74
CA GLU A 29 16.63 9.91 14.64
C GLU A 29 16.65 11.04 13.60
N LYS A 30 17.76 11.78 13.51
CA LYS A 30 17.96 12.82 12.48
C LYS A 30 18.07 12.23 11.08
N GLU A 31 18.77 11.09 10.92
CA GLU A 31 18.86 10.37 9.65
C GLU A 31 17.49 9.82 9.23
N LEU A 32 16.74 9.21 10.16
CA LEU A 32 15.37 8.76 9.91
C LEU A 32 14.47 9.93 9.48
N ARG A 33 14.59 11.07 10.15
CA ARG A 33 13.83 12.28 9.84
C ARG A 33 14.17 12.83 8.45
N ALA A 34 15.44 12.85 8.07
CA ALA A 34 15.86 13.23 6.73
C ALA A 34 15.32 12.27 5.65
N ILE A 35 15.32 10.96 5.91
CA ILE A 35 14.72 9.96 5.01
C ILE A 35 13.20 10.17 4.90
N LEU A 36 12.51 10.47 6.01
CA LEU A 36 11.09 10.76 6.02
C LEU A 36 10.76 12.05 5.29
N GLU A 37 11.53 13.13 5.51
CA GLU A 37 11.37 14.42 4.83
C GLU A 37 11.63 14.30 3.32
N ALA A 38 12.62 13.51 2.91
CA ALA A 38 12.86 13.19 1.49
C ALA A 38 11.71 12.37 0.89
N LYS A 39 11.12 11.44 1.65
CA LYS A 39 9.91 10.72 1.23
C LYS A 39 8.68 11.64 1.15
N LEU A 40 8.64 12.72 1.92
CA LEU A 40 7.55 13.71 1.96
C LEU A 40 7.61 14.73 0.82
N ASP A 41 8.68 14.74 0.01
CA ASP A 41 8.76 15.58 -1.19
C ASP A 41 7.76 15.10 -2.26
N VAL A 42 6.60 15.74 -2.27
CA VAL A 42 5.47 15.41 -3.15
C VAL A 42 5.66 15.89 -4.58
N SER A 43 6.72 16.65 -4.87
CA SER A 43 6.91 17.34 -6.16
C SER A 43 7.08 16.36 -7.33
N ALA A 44 7.65 15.18 -7.09
CA ALA A 44 7.82 14.11 -8.07
C ALA A 44 6.82 12.94 -7.90
N GLY A 45 5.98 12.98 -6.86
CA GLY A 45 5.05 11.91 -6.48
C GLY A 45 5.64 10.91 -5.48
N TYR A 46 4.77 10.09 -4.88
CA TYR A 46 5.16 9.08 -3.90
C TYR A 46 5.40 7.73 -4.57
N TYR A 47 6.56 7.15 -4.30
CA TYR A 47 6.82 5.76 -4.63
C TYR A 47 6.23 4.84 -3.57
N VAL A 48 5.38 3.90 -3.99
CA VAL A 48 4.75 2.90 -3.13
C VAL A 48 5.13 1.52 -3.64
N GLN A 49 5.72 0.70 -2.77
CA GLN A 49 6.06 -0.68 -3.09
C GLN A 49 4.92 -1.63 -2.74
N PRO A 50 4.66 -2.65 -3.57
CA PRO A 50 3.74 -3.71 -3.20
C PRO A 50 4.33 -4.56 -2.06
N ILE A 51 3.48 -4.91 -1.10
CA ILE A 51 3.82 -5.74 0.07
C ILE A 51 3.44 -7.21 -0.14
N ALA A 52 2.51 -7.47 -1.06
CA ALA A 52 2.00 -8.80 -1.34
C ALA A 52 1.57 -8.93 -2.81
N THR A 53 1.37 -10.16 -3.25
CA THR A 53 0.87 -10.52 -4.57
C THR A 53 -0.35 -11.41 -4.43
N VAL A 54 -1.38 -11.15 -5.21
CA VAL A 54 -2.61 -11.96 -5.23
C VAL A 54 -2.41 -13.18 -6.11
N GLN A 55 -2.83 -14.33 -5.58
CA GLN A 55 -3.12 -15.54 -6.34
C GLN A 55 -4.64 -15.71 -6.41
N SER A 56 -5.18 -15.79 -7.62
CA SER A 56 -6.60 -15.72 -7.90
C SER A 56 -7.01 -16.83 -8.87
N CYS A 57 -8.29 -17.21 -8.81
CA CYS A 57 -8.88 -18.05 -9.84
C CYS A 57 -9.06 -17.32 -11.19
N PHE A 58 -8.81 -16.02 -11.27
CA PHE A 58 -8.95 -15.21 -12.48
C PHE A 58 -7.60 -14.95 -13.15
N ALA A 59 -7.29 -15.67 -14.22
CA ALA A 59 -6.07 -15.44 -15.01
C ALA A 59 -6.10 -14.15 -15.85
N GLN A 60 -7.28 -13.64 -16.17
CA GLN A 60 -7.48 -12.48 -17.04
C GLN A 60 -8.60 -11.58 -16.49
N CYS A 61 -8.58 -10.29 -16.89
CA CYS A 61 -9.64 -9.34 -16.52
C CYS A 61 -11.03 -9.77 -17.03
N LEU A 62 -11.09 -10.47 -18.17
CA LEU A 62 -12.33 -11.01 -18.69
C LEU A 62 -12.81 -12.17 -17.81
N GLY A 63 -14.02 -12.06 -17.27
CA GLY A 63 -14.57 -13.05 -16.33
C GLY A 63 -14.27 -12.76 -14.86
N THR A 64 -13.37 -11.81 -14.57
CA THR A 64 -13.22 -11.28 -13.21
C THR A 64 -14.50 -10.51 -12.81
N PRO A 65 -15.07 -10.75 -11.62
CA PRO A 65 -16.22 -10.02 -11.13
C PRO A 65 -15.98 -8.51 -11.14
N ARG A 66 -17.04 -7.73 -11.38
CA ARG A 66 -16.95 -6.26 -11.32
C ARG A 66 -16.74 -5.74 -9.90
N GLN A 67 -17.23 -6.48 -8.90
CA GLN A 67 -17.12 -6.20 -7.47
C GLN A 67 -17.12 -7.54 -6.72
N GLY A 68 -16.22 -7.69 -5.76
CA GLY A 68 -16.07 -8.92 -4.98
C GLY A 68 -17.34 -9.38 -4.27
N LEU A 69 -18.09 -8.42 -3.72
CA LEU A 69 -19.39 -8.66 -3.05
C LEU A 69 -20.46 -9.29 -3.95
N LEU A 70 -20.37 -9.10 -5.28
CA LEU A 70 -21.30 -9.72 -6.23
C LEU A 70 -20.97 -11.19 -6.51
N ALA A 71 -19.80 -11.65 -6.10
CA ALA A 71 -19.32 -13.02 -6.32
C ALA A 71 -18.65 -13.57 -5.04
N PRO A 72 -19.41 -13.77 -3.95
CA PRO A 72 -18.87 -14.10 -2.62
C PRO A 72 -18.14 -15.46 -2.58
N LEU A 73 -18.44 -16.36 -3.52
CA LEU A 73 -17.83 -17.68 -3.60
C LEU A 73 -16.46 -17.69 -4.28
N THR A 74 -16.05 -16.57 -4.87
CA THR A 74 -14.71 -16.46 -5.45
C THR A 74 -13.67 -16.60 -4.36
N ARG A 75 -12.61 -17.33 -4.64
CA ARG A 75 -11.54 -17.63 -3.69
C ARG A 75 -10.22 -17.13 -4.25
N GLY A 76 -9.32 -16.75 -3.35
CA GLY A 76 -7.94 -16.47 -3.69
C GLY A 76 -7.08 -16.39 -2.45
N ARG A 77 -5.82 -16.06 -2.66
CA ARG A 77 -4.81 -15.97 -1.62
C ARG A 77 -4.00 -14.70 -1.81
N VAL A 78 -3.82 -13.93 -0.75
CA VAL A 78 -2.88 -12.82 -0.71
C VAL A 78 -1.58 -13.34 -0.13
N LEU A 79 -0.51 -13.35 -0.92
CA LEU A 79 0.80 -13.85 -0.51
C LEU A 79 1.76 -12.69 -0.25
N CYS A 80 2.17 -12.50 1.00
CA CYS A 80 3.11 -11.44 1.35
C CYS A 80 4.50 -11.71 0.78
N HIS A 81 5.21 -10.64 0.46
CA HIS A 81 6.57 -10.72 -0.06
C HIS A 81 7.53 -11.24 1.01
N ARG A 82 8.67 -11.79 0.58
CA ARG A 82 9.63 -12.45 1.47
C ARG A 82 10.12 -11.56 2.60
N ASN A 83 10.26 -10.26 2.32
CA ASN A 83 10.81 -9.25 3.23
C ASN A 83 9.78 -8.74 4.27
N ILE A 84 8.52 -9.15 4.17
CA ILE A 84 7.49 -8.81 5.16
C ILE A 84 7.54 -9.85 6.28
N SER A 85 7.61 -9.39 7.53
CA SER A 85 7.61 -10.28 8.71
C SER A 85 6.25 -10.99 8.83
N PRO A 86 6.22 -12.30 9.12
CA PRO A 86 4.98 -13.02 9.43
C PRO A 86 4.13 -12.35 10.50
N ASP A 87 4.77 -11.75 11.51
CA ASP A 87 4.12 -11.11 12.66
C ASP A 87 3.18 -9.97 12.26
N THR A 88 3.34 -9.42 11.05
CA THR A 88 2.42 -8.40 10.50
C THR A 88 0.99 -8.92 10.28
N LEU A 89 0.81 -10.24 10.26
CA LEU A 89 -0.49 -10.90 10.10
C LEU A 89 -1.11 -11.32 11.44
N ASP A 90 -0.40 -11.14 12.56
CA ASP A 90 -0.90 -11.52 13.88
C ASP A 90 -2.15 -10.70 14.25
N GLY A 91 -3.14 -11.35 14.85
CA GLY A 91 -4.46 -10.78 15.16
C GLY A 91 -5.38 -10.56 13.95
N LEU A 92 -4.92 -10.76 12.72
CA LEU A 92 -5.78 -10.58 11.54
C LEU A 92 -6.90 -11.63 11.45
N SER A 93 -6.71 -12.81 12.05
CA SER A 93 -7.70 -13.89 12.12
C SER A 93 -8.94 -13.53 12.94
N ASP A 94 -8.86 -12.52 13.81
CA ASP A 94 -9.96 -12.12 14.69
C ASP A 94 -11.03 -11.31 13.94
N PHE A 95 -10.71 -10.87 12.72
CA PHE A 95 -11.61 -10.10 11.87
C PHE A 95 -12.31 -10.99 10.85
N SER A 96 -13.56 -10.63 10.52
CA SER A 96 -14.32 -11.35 9.49
C SER A 96 -13.88 -10.99 8.06
N HIS A 97 -13.40 -9.76 7.86
CA HIS A 97 -13.06 -9.22 6.55
C HIS A 97 -11.80 -8.35 6.60
N VAL A 98 -11.15 -8.22 5.44
CA VAL A 98 -9.98 -7.39 5.22
C VAL A 98 -10.20 -6.48 4.01
N TRP A 99 -9.83 -5.22 4.16
CA TRP A 99 -9.64 -4.30 3.06
C TRP A 99 -8.30 -4.57 2.40
N ILE A 100 -8.34 -4.84 1.09
CA ILE A 100 -7.16 -5.03 0.26
C ILE A 100 -7.03 -3.81 -0.65
N THR A 101 -5.94 -3.07 -0.51
CA THR A 101 -5.58 -1.97 -1.41
C THR A 101 -4.59 -2.48 -2.44
N PHE A 102 -4.86 -2.28 -3.74
CA PHE A 102 -4.11 -2.92 -4.81
C PHE A 102 -3.96 -2.03 -6.05
N VAL A 103 -3.10 -2.45 -6.98
CA VAL A 103 -2.88 -1.75 -8.27
C VAL A 103 -3.53 -2.51 -9.42
N PHE A 104 -4.30 -1.81 -10.27
CA PHE A 104 -4.82 -2.33 -11.54
C PHE A 104 -3.70 -2.48 -12.59
N HIS A 105 -2.80 -3.43 -12.36
CA HIS A 105 -1.61 -3.68 -13.16
C HIS A 105 -1.90 -4.12 -14.61
N ALA A 106 -3.03 -4.82 -14.83
CA ALA A 106 -3.44 -5.32 -16.15
C ALA A 106 -4.19 -4.27 -17.01
N ASN A 107 -4.20 -3.00 -16.62
CA ASN A 107 -4.82 -1.93 -17.40
C ASN A 107 -4.04 -1.65 -18.69
N THR A 108 -4.64 -1.96 -19.85
CA THR A 108 -4.01 -1.82 -21.17
C THR A 108 -4.12 -0.40 -21.79
N ASN A 109 -4.81 0.54 -21.14
CA ASN A 109 -5.05 1.87 -21.69
C ASN A 109 -3.83 2.81 -21.54
N GLY A 110 -2.88 2.71 -22.48
CA GLY A 110 -1.66 3.53 -22.54
C GLY A 110 -1.85 5.05 -22.63
N LYS A 111 -3.07 5.55 -22.95
CA LYS A 111 -3.38 7.00 -22.91
C LYS A 111 -3.41 7.56 -21.50
N ASN A 112 -3.63 6.72 -20.48
CA ASN A 112 -3.63 7.12 -19.08
C ASN A 112 -2.24 7.00 -18.43
N ALA A 113 -1.29 6.31 -19.08
CA ALA A 113 0.08 6.18 -18.59
C ALA A 113 0.79 7.55 -18.49
N ARG A 114 0.35 8.54 -19.27
CA ARG A 114 0.85 9.93 -19.24
C ARG A 114 0.02 10.87 -18.35
N ALA A 115 -0.84 10.35 -17.48
CA ALA A 115 -1.63 11.18 -16.58
C ALA A 115 -0.75 12.11 -15.74
N HIS A 116 0.37 11.57 -15.23
CA HIS A 116 1.33 12.28 -14.39
C HIS A 116 2.27 13.22 -15.17
N ASP A 117 2.55 12.95 -16.45
CA ASP A 117 3.34 13.86 -17.30
C ASP A 117 2.72 15.27 -17.39
N GLY A 118 1.39 15.35 -17.31
CA GLY A 118 0.65 16.62 -17.29
C GLY A 118 0.59 17.31 -15.93
N LEU A 119 0.80 16.57 -14.84
CA LEU A 119 0.86 17.13 -13.48
C LEU A 119 2.24 17.75 -13.20
N LEU A 120 3.30 17.18 -13.79
CA LEU A 120 4.68 17.61 -13.59
C LEU A 120 5.15 18.69 -14.60
N ARG A 121 4.49 18.83 -15.76
CA ARG A 121 4.83 19.84 -16.76
C ARG A 121 3.97 21.09 -16.61
N ARG A 122 4.60 22.26 -16.66
CA ARG A 122 3.90 23.55 -16.77
C ARG A 122 3.01 23.52 -18.03
N PRO A 123 1.69 23.75 -17.92
CA PRO A 123 0.79 23.63 -19.06
C PRO A 123 1.20 24.60 -20.17
N SER A 124 1.46 24.10 -21.38
CA SER A 124 1.76 24.94 -22.55
C SER A 124 0.52 25.65 -23.10
N SER A 125 -0.67 25.25 -22.66
CA SER A 125 -1.98 25.79 -23.04
C SER A 125 -2.93 25.73 -21.85
N LYS A 126 -3.81 26.73 -21.71
CA LYS A 126 -4.83 26.85 -20.66
C LYS A 126 -5.81 25.67 -20.57
N THR A 127 -5.83 24.76 -21.56
CA THR A 127 -6.88 23.73 -21.70
C THR A 127 -6.36 22.34 -22.08
N SER A 128 -5.13 21.97 -21.72
CA SER A 128 -4.62 20.61 -21.98
C SER A 128 -4.85 19.71 -20.77
N HIS A 129 -5.83 18.80 -20.86
CA HIS A 129 -6.02 17.74 -19.89
C HIS A 129 -5.33 16.46 -20.38
N THR A 130 -4.44 15.88 -19.56
CA THR A 130 -3.69 14.66 -19.91
C THR A 130 -4.45 13.35 -19.68
N PHE A 131 -5.67 13.43 -19.15
CA PHE A 131 -6.44 12.26 -18.75
C PHE A 131 -7.92 12.37 -19.15
N ARG A 132 -8.53 11.24 -19.54
CA ARG A 132 -9.94 11.16 -19.91
C ARG A 132 -10.85 11.22 -18.69
N ALA A 133 -11.34 12.42 -18.36
CA ALA A 133 -12.08 12.67 -17.12
C ALA A 133 -13.46 11.96 -16.99
N LYS A 134 -14.09 11.51 -18.09
CA LYS A 134 -15.44 10.91 -18.07
C LYS A 134 -15.51 9.54 -18.76
N ILE A 135 -16.22 8.59 -18.15
CA ILE A 135 -16.51 7.25 -18.69
C ILE A 135 -18.01 6.96 -18.69
N SER A 136 -18.46 5.91 -19.39
CA SER A 136 -19.83 5.41 -19.33
C SER A 136 -19.83 4.05 -18.61
N PRO A 137 -20.21 3.99 -17.33
CA PRO A 137 -20.29 2.72 -16.62
C PRO A 137 -21.35 1.78 -17.24
N PRO A 138 -21.18 0.46 -17.19
CA PRO A 138 -22.08 -0.50 -17.84
C PRO A 138 -23.56 -0.39 -17.42
N MET A 139 -23.82 -0.04 -16.16
CA MET A 139 -25.18 0.07 -15.63
C MET A 139 -25.79 1.48 -15.79
N LEU A 140 -24.99 2.46 -16.21
CA LEU A 140 -25.42 3.85 -16.32
C LEU A 140 -25.45 4.27 -17.79
N LYS A 141 -26.63 4.64 -18.30
CA LYS A 141 -26.80 5.14 -19.68
C LYS A 141 -26.28 6.57 -19.89
N ARG A 142 -25.42 7.08 -19.00
CA ARG A 142 -24.85 8.43 -19.07
C ARG A 142 -23.36 8.42 -18.72
N ARG A 143 -22.62 9.37 -19.29
CA ARG A 143 -21.22 9.59 -18.92
C ARG A 143 -21.10 10.24 -17.55
N MET A 144 -20.22 9.73 -16.70
CA MET A 144 -19.89 10.31 -15.40
C MET A 144 -18.40 10.56 -15.27
N GLY A 145 -18.04 11.49 -14.37
CA GLY A 145 -16.65 11.71 -13.99
C GLY A 145 -16.04 10.44 -13.40
N ILE A 146 -14.77 10.16 -13.71
CA ILE A 146 -14.10 8.94 -13.24
C ILE A 146 -14.11 8.80 -11.72
N PHE A 147 -14.00 9.91 -10.98
CA PHE A 147 -14.02 9.92 -9.52
C PHE A 147 -15.39 9.59 -8.92
N ALA A 148 -16.47 9.77 -9.68
CA ALA A 148 -17.82 9.32 -9.32
C ALA A 148 -18.08 7.85 -9.70
N THR A 149 -17.04 7.10 -10.10
CA THR A 149 -17.15 5.70 -10.54
C THR A 149 -16.01 4.85 -9.95
N ARG A 150 -16.19 3.53 -10.02
CA ARG A 150 -15.19 2.54 -9.61
C ARG A 150 -14.38 2.00 -10.80
N THR A 151 -14.20 2.80 -11.85
CA THR A 151 -13.43 2.37 -13.03
C THR A 151 -11.97 2.10 -12.67
N PRO A 152 -11.34 1.06 -13.26
CA PRO A 152 -9.91 0.82 -13.07
C PRO A 152 -9.05 1.86 -13.80
N HIS A 153 -9.61 2.56 -14.80
CA HIS A 153 -8.91 3.59 -15.56
C HIS A 153 -8.90 4.91 -14.79
N ARG A 154 -7.85 5.14 -14.01
CA ARG A 154 -7.65 6.30 -13.13
C ARG A 154 -6.22 6.85 -13.26
N PRO A 155 -5.95 8.11 -12.87
CA PRO A 155 -4.60 8.64 -12.82
C PRO A 155 -3.68 7.77 -11.96
N ASN A 156 -4.09 7.51 -10.72
CA ASN A 156 -3.53 6.48 -9.86
C ASN A 156 -4.42 5.24 -9.97
N PRO A 157 -3.99 4.15 -10.63
CA PRO A 157 -4.80 2.94 -10.82
C PRO A 157 -4.87 2.10 -9.53
N ILE A 158 -5.28 2.71 -8.43
CA ILE A 158 -5.43 2.07 -7.12
C ILE A 158 -6.88 1.64 -6.93
N GLY A 159 -7.06 0.38 -6.57
CA GLY A 159 -8.33 -0.22 -6.19
C GLY A 159 -8.39 -0.55 -4.71
N ILE A 160 -9.61 -0.73 -4.22
CA ILE A 160 -9.89 -1.28 -2.89
C ILE A 160 -10.97 -2.34 -3.02
N THR A 161 -10.77 -3.48 -2.36
CA THR A 161 -11.74 -4.56 -2.28
C THR A 161 -11.90 -5.03 -0.84
N LEU A 162 -13.13 -5.37 -0.46
CA LEU A 162 -13.45 -5.95 0.84
C LEU A 162 -13.60 -7.45 0.63
N ALA A 163 -12.66 -8.22 1.17
CA ALA A 163 -12.66 -9.66 1.05
C ALA A 163 -12.90 -10.29 2.42
N LYS A 164 -13.65 -11.39 2.46
CA LYS A 164 -13.82 -12.17 3.68
C LYS A 164 -12.55 -12.96 3.96
N ILE A 165 -12.12 -12.98 5.21
CA ILE A 165 -10.98 -13.79 5.66
C ILE A 165 -11.49 -15.21 5.88
N GLU A 166 -10.88 -16.19 5.20
CA GLU A 166 -11.18 -17.60 5.41
C GLU A 166 -10.11 -18.25 6.30
N GLN A 167 -8.84 -17.87 6.13
CA GLN A 167 -7.73 -18.37 6.94
C GLN A 167 -6.52 -17.43 6.86
N VAL A 168 -5.79 -17.29 7.97
CA VAL A 168 -4.47 -16.65 8.03
C VAL A 168 -3.41 -17.74 8.22
N ASP A 169 -2.39 -17.76 7.36
CA ASP A 169 -1.26 -18.69 7.43
C ASP A 169 0.03 -17.91 7.69
N MET A 170 0.48 -17.95 8.93
CA MET A 170 1.69 -17.26 9.39
C MET A 170 2.96 -17.85 8.74
N ALA A 171 3.03 -19.17 8.57
CA ALA A 171 4.21 -19.84 8.04
C ALA A 171 4.40 -19.53 6.53
N ALA A 172 3.31 -19.55 5.77
CA ALA A 172 3.30 -19.18 4.37
C ALA A 172 3.26 -17.66 4.14
N LYS A 173 3.06 -16.85 5.19
CA LYS A 173 2.86 -15.39 5.12
C LYS A 173 1.71 -15.03 4.17
N SER A 174 0.58 -15.72 4.31
CA SER A 174 -0.53 -15.60 3.38
C SER A 174 -1.89 -15.55 4.03
N ILE A 175 -2.85 -14.96 3.33
CA ILE A 175 -4.24 -14.86 3.78
C ILE A 175 -5.12 -15.48 2.69
N TRP A 176 -5.86 -16.51 3.04
CA TRP A 176 -6.91 -17.06 2.20
C TRP A 176 -8.17 -16.22 2.34
N VAL A 177 -8.70 -15.79 1.21
CA VAL A 177 -9.82 -14.85 1.17
C VAL A 177 -10.91 -15.29 0.21
N SER A 178 -12.10 -14.74 0.42
CA SER A 178 -13.22 -14.89 -0.49
C SER A 178 -13.97 -13.61 -0.81
N GLY A 179 -14.78 -13.64 -1.86
CA GLY A 179 -15.35 -12.42 -2.44
C GLY A 179 -14.28 -11.57 -3.12
N LEU A 180 -13.33 -12.22 -3.81
CA LEU A 180 -12.21 -11.59 -4.49
C LEU A 180 -12.58 -11.22 -5.94
N ASP A 181 -12.25 -9.99 -6.34
CA ASP A 181 -12.45 -9.44 -7.70
C ASP A 181 -11.13 -9.04 -8.36
N LEU A 182 -10.05 -9.76 -8.02
CA LEU A 182 -8.69 -9.44 -8.45
C LEU A 182 -8.17 -10.48 -9.43
N VAL A 183 -7.36 -10.05 -10.39
CA VAL A 183 -6.66 -10.91 -11.36
C VAL A 183 -5.42 -11.53 -10.70
N GLU A 184 -5.02 -12.70 -11.16
CA GLU A 184 -3.75 -13.35 -10.81
C GLU A 184 -2.58 -12.36 -10.94
N GLY A 185 -1.67 -12.37 -9.98
CA GLY A 185 -0.49 -11.50 -9.98
C GLY A 185 -0.78 -10.06 -9.56
N THR A 186 -2.00 -9.72 -9.15
CA THR A 186 -2.33 -8.34 -8.72
C THR A 186 -1.44 -7.89 -7.56
N PRO A 187 -0.69 -6.78 -7.70
CA PRO A 187 0.12 -6.24 -6.62
C PRO A 187 -0.74 -5.59 -5.54
N VAL A 188 -0.49 -5.95 -4.28
CA VAL A 188 -1.16 -5.40 -3.09
C VAL A 188 -0.25 -4.38 -2.44
N LEU A 189 -0.80 -3.20 -2.17
CA LEU A 189 -0.11 -2.09 -1.52
C LEU A 189 -0.30 -2.10 -0.01
N ASP A 190 -1.48 -2.51 0.47
CA ASP A 190 -1.82 -2.41 1.89
C ASP A 190 -2.98 -3.35 2.25
N LEU A 191 -3.03 -3.75 3.52
CA LEU A 191 -4.06 -4.59 4.12
C LEU A 191 -4.57 -3.95 5.41
N LYS A 192 -5.89 -3.88 5.60
CA LYS A 192 -6.49 -3.34 6.83
C LYS A 192 -7.66 -4.19 7.29
N PRO A 193 -7.79 -4.49 8.59
CA PRO A 193 -8.97 -5.17 9.10
C PRO A 193 -10.23 -4.33 8.86
N TYR A 194 -11.35 -4.99 8.54
CA TYR A 194 -12.65 -4.34 8.47
C TYR A 194 -13.29 -4.30 9.87
N VAL A 195 -13.65 -3.10 10.30
CA VAL A 195 -14.37 -2.87 11.56
C VAL A 195 -15.77 -2.35 11.21
N PRO A 196 -16.84 -3.13 11.47
CA PRO A 196 -18.20 -2.62 11.39
C PRO A 196 -18.39 -1.50 12.41
N SER A 197 -19.00 -0.39 11.99
CA SER A 197 -19.42 0.72 12.87
C SER A 197 -20.63 0.36 13.70
#